data_AF-A8G308-F1
#
_entry.id   AF-A8G308-F1
#
_cell.length_a   1.000
_cell.length_b   1.000
_cell.length_c   1.000
_cell.angle_alpha   90.00
_cell.angle_beta   90.00
_cell.angle_gamma   90.00
#
_symmetry.space_group_name_H-M   'P 1'
#
loop_
_entity.id
_entity.type
_entity.pdbx_description
1 polymer ?
#
loop_
_entity_poly.entity_id
_entity_poly.type
_entity_poly.pdbx_seq_one_letter_code
_entity_poly.pdbx_strand_id
1 'polypeptide(L)' 'MSFSEIRKFLIKMQSDEELKKQVTTSSTADDVALIGQRLGYDFSGDDLLRFNGQKVDKVTVRKVDHPGEYH' A
#
# COMPACT_ATOMS: atom_id res chain seq x y z
N MET A 1 11.82 1.99 11.27
CA MET A 1 11.42 3.23 10.57
C MET A 1 10.01 3.63 11.02
N SER A 2 9.62 4.89 10.81
CA SER A 2 8.41 5.44 11.43
C SER A 2 7.14 5.11 10.63
N PHE A 3 6.22 4.38 11.24
CA PHE A 3 4.84 4.12 10.78
C PHE A 3 4.09 5.36 10.25
N SER A 4 4.52 6.56 10.65
CA SER A 4 4.01 7.83 10.16
C SER A 4 4.11 8.00 8.64
N GLU A 5 5.18 7.51 8.00
CA GLU A 5 5.38 7.61 6.55
C GLU A 5 4.36 6.75 5.78
N ILE A 6 4.19 5.50 6.21
CA ILE A 6 3.17 4.58 5.69
C ILE A 6 1.78 5.19 5.83
N ARG A 7 1.47 5.81 6.98
CA ARG A 7 0.16 6.45 7.19
C ARG A 7 -0.07 7.62 6.23
N LYS A 8 0.92 8.49 6.04
CA LYS A 8 0.81 9.60 5.08
C LYS A 8 0.62 9.08 3.66
N PHE A 9 1.36 8.04 3.27
CA PHE A 9 1.23 7.40 1.96
C PHE A 9 -0.18 6.84 1.76
N LEU A 10 -0.73 6.11 2.74
CA LEU A 10 -2.09 5.56 2.64
C LEU A 10 -3.17 6.64 2.55
N ILE A 11 -3.03 7.75 3.30
CA ILE A 11 -3.94 8.90 3.19
C ILE A 11 -3.86 9.51 1.79
N LYS A 12 -2.64 9.71 1.28
CA LYS A 12 -2.43 10.25 -0.07
C LYS A 12 -3.00 9.33 -1.14
N MET A 13 -2.79 8.01 -1.03
CA MET A 13 -3.36 6.98 -1.91
C MET A 13 -4.89 7.00 -1.91
N GLN A 14 -5.55 7.32 -0.79
CA GLN A 14 -7.02 7.42 -0.76
C GLN A 14 -7.55 8.64 -1.51
N SER A 15 -6.79 9.74 -1.54
CA SER A 15 -7.17 10.98 -2.23
C SER A 15 -6.71 11.03 -3.69
N ASP A 16 -5.89 10.08 -4.13
CA ASP A 16 -5.22 10.11 -5.42
C ASP A 16 -5.52 8.81 -6.18
N GLU A 17 -6.47 8.89 -7.13
CA GLU A 17 -6.96 7.71 -7.86
C GLU A 17 -5.90 7.07 -8.75
N GLU A 18 -4.95 7.87 -9.26
CA GLU A 18 -3.86 7.38 -10.09
C GLU A 18 -2.87 6.59 -9.25
N LEU A 19 -2.50 7.12 -8.08
CA LEU A 19 -1.70 6.41 -7.10
C LEU A 19 -2.40 5.12 -6.63
N LYS A 20 -3.70 5.20 -6.37
CA LYS A 20 -4.51 4.03 -5.99
C LYS A 20 -4.48 2.96 -7.08
N LYS A 21 -4.60 3.33 -8.36
CA LYS A 21 -4.46 2.39 -9.48
C LYS A 21 -3.08 1.74 -9.47
N GLN A 22 -2.00 2.52 -9.38
CA GLN A 22 -0.64 1.97 -9.35
C GLN A 22 -0.43 0.97 -8.20
N VAL A 23 -0.92 1.30 -7.01
CA VAL A 23 -0.86 0.41 -5.84
C VAL A 23 -1.74 -0.83 -6.02
N THR A 24 -2.93 -0.70 -6.64
CA THR A 24 -3.84 -1.82 -6.86
C THR A 24 -3.32 -2.78 -7.96
N THR A 25 -2.56 -2.26 -8.93
CA THR A 25 -1.87 -3.06 -9.96
C THR A 25 -0.59 -3.72 -9.40
N SER A 26 -0.10 -3.27 -8.24
CA SER A 26 1.10 -3.83 -7.61
C SER A 26 0.78 -5.20 -7.01
N SER A 27 1.59 -6.21 -7.34
CA SER A 27 1.37 -7.59 -6.89
C SER A 27 2.00 -7.87 -5.52
N THR A 28 3.00 -7.09 -5.11
CA THR A 28 3.74 -7.31 -3.86
C THR A 28 3.83 -6.04 -3.01
N ALA A 29 4.09 -6.20 -1.70
CA ALA A 29 4.32 -5.08 -0.81
C ALA A 29 5.60 -4.31 -1.16
N ASP A 30 6.60 -4.99 -1.72
CA ASP A 30 7.82 -4.38 -2.23
C ASP A 30 7.56 -3.45 -3.42
N ASP A 31 6.68 -3.85 -4.35
CA ASP A 31 6.25 -2.96 -5.45
C ASP A 31 5.58 -1.68 -4.93
N VAL A 32 4.72 -1.81 -3.91
CA VAL A 32 4.07 -0.66 -3.27
C VAL A 32 5.09 0.23 -2.55
N ALA A 33 6.10 -0.36 -1.91
CA ALA A 33 7.19 0.38 -1.29
C ALA A 33 8.02 1.17 -2.31
N LEU A 34 8.27 0.61 -3.49
CA LEU A 34 8.93 1.34 -4.59
C LEU A 34 8.11 2.55 -5.05
N ILE A 35 6.78 2.43 -5.13
CA ILE A 35 5.90 3.56 -5.46
C ILE A 35 5.97 4.64 -4.36
N GLY A 36 5.95 4.23 -3.09
CA GLY A 36 6.11 5.13 -1.95
C GLY A 36 7.44 5.87 -1.97
N GLN A 37 8.54 5.16 -2.20
CA GLN A 37 9.89 5.73 -2.28
C GLN A 37 10.00 6.74 -3.42
N ARG A 38 9.37 6.50 -4.58
CA ARG A 38 9.32 7.47 -5.69
C ARG A 38 8.60 8.76 -5.33
N LEU A 39 7.64 8.71 -4.41
CA LEU A 39 6.93 9.87 -3.88
C LEU A 39 7.66 10.56 -2.71
N GLY A 40 8.82 10.02 -2.30
CA GLY A 40 9.62 10.55 -1.20
C GLY A 40 9.27 9.97 0.17
N TYR A 41 8.53 8.86 0.23
CA TYR A 41 8.24 8.17 1.49
C TYR A 41 9.32 7.13 1.83
N ASP A 42 9.75 7.10 3.09
CA ASP A 42 10.78 6.18 3.57
C ASP A 42 10.15 4.99 4.32
N PHE A 43 9.77 3.95 3.57
CA PHE A 43 9.30 2.67 4.13
C PHE A 43 9.61 1.49 3.21
N SER A 44 9.71 0.30 3.79
CA SER A 44 9.98 -0.95 3.06
C SER A 44 8.73 -1.81 2.89
N GLY A 45 8.78 -2.77 1.95
CA GLY A 45 7.73 -3.78 1.78
C GLY A 45 7.48 -4.59 3.04
N ASP A 46 8.54 -4.88 3.81
CA ASP A 46 8.43 -5.56 5.11
C ASP A 46 7.68 -4.71 6.15
N ASP A 47 7.88 -3.39 6.19
CA ASP A 47 7.12 -2.50 7.07
C ASP A 47 5.63 -2.46 6.67
N LEU A 48 5.34 -2.47 5.37
CA LEU A 48 3.97 -2.61 4.85
C LEU A 48 3.35 -3.96 5.21
N LEU A 49 4.12 -5.05 5.18
CA LEU A 49 3.65 -6.39 5.56
C LEU A 49 3.42 -6.49 7.07
N ARG A 50 4.28 -5.86 7.88
CA ARG A 50 4.06 -5.69 9.33
C ARG A 50 2.81 -4.88 9.62
N PHE A 51 2.50 -3.91 8.78
CA PHE A 51 1.24 -3.16 8.82
C PHE A 51 0.06 -4.01 8.31
N ASN A 52 0.26 -4.86 7.31
CA ASN A 52 -0.72 -5.77 6.71
C ASN A 52 -1.02 -6.95 7.65
N GLY A 53 -1.90 -6.70 8.61
CA GLY A 53 -2.23 -7.62 9.70
C GLY A 53 -2.52 -6.88 11.01
N GLN A 54 -2.10 -5.62 11.10
CA GLN A 54 -2.52 -4.71 12.16
C GLN A 54 -3.65 -3.79 11.66
N LYS A 55 -4.80 -3.84 12.35
CA LYS A 55 -5.92 -2.93 12.13
C LYS A 55 -5.47 -1.51 12.51
N VAL A 56 -5.40 -0.60 11.54
CA VAL A 56 -5.35 0.84 11.83
C VAL A 56 -6.75 1.41 11.70
N ASP A 57 -7.43 1.43 12.84
CA ASP A 57 -8.68 2.14 13.20
C ASP A 57 -9.91 1.94 12.30
N LYS A 58 -9.80 2.13 10.98
CA LYS A 58 -10.85 1.97 9.96
C LYS A 58 -10.43 1.27 8.66
N VAL A 59 -9.14 1.00 8.44
CA VAL A 59 -8.66 0.39 7.18
C VAL A 59 -8.27 -1.06 7.45
N THR A 60 -9.07 -1.99 6.94
CA THR A 60 -8.74 -3.42 6.97
C THR A 60 -8.08 -3.76 5.64
N VAL A 61 -6.76 -3.96 5.64
CA VAL A 61 -6.05 -4.49 4.47
C VAL A 61 -6.36 -5.98 4.42
N ARG A 62 -7.08 -6.43 3.38
CA ARG A 62 -7.28 -7.86 3.07
C ARG A 62 -6.44 -8.18 1.86
N LYS A 63 -5.78 -9.36 1.88
CA LYS A 63 -5.28 -9.99 0.65
C LYS A 63 -6.44 -10.12 -0.32
N VAL A 64 -6.27 -9.58 -1.53
CA VAL A 64 -7.19 -9.84 -2.64
C VAL A 64 -6.80 -11.22 -3.16
N ASP A 65 -7.53 -12.24 -2.72
CA ASP A 65 -7.67 -13.45 -3.53
C ASP A 65 -8.30 -12.99 -4.85
N HIS A 66 -7.59 -13.17 -5.96
CA HIS A 66 -8.13 -12.95 -7.31
C HIS A 66 -9.00 -14.16 -7.67
N PRO A 67 -10.32 -13.99 -7.84
CA PRO A 67 -11.06 -14.82 -8.78
C PRO A 67 -11.55 -13.91 -9.91
N GLY A 68 -10.98 -14.04 -11.10
CA GLY A 68 -11.58 -13.42 -12.27
C GLY A 68 -10.56 -12.92 -13.27
N GLU A 69 -10.47 -13.70 -14.34
CA GLU A 69 -9.88 -13.43 -15.64
C GLU A 69 -9.92 -11.95 -16.07
N TYR A 70 -8.77 -11.44 -16.52
CA TYR A 70 -8.75 -10.34 -17.49
C TYR A 70 -8.82 -10.96 -18.89
N HIS A 71 -9.95 -10.75 -19.59
CA HIS A 71 -10.05 -10.80 -21.05
C HIS A 71 -9.90 -9.39 -21.61
#